data_AF-A0A931BLL8-F1
#
_entry.id   AF-A0A931BLL8-F1
#
_cell.length_a   1.000
_cell.length_b   1.000
_cell.length_c   1.000
_cell.angle_alpha   90.00
_cell.angle_beta   90.00
_cell.angle_gamma   90.00
#
_symmetry.space_group_name_H-M   'P 1'
#
loop_
_entity.id
_entity.type
_entity.pdbx_description
1 polymer ?
#
loop_
_entity_poly.entity_id
_entity_poly.type
_entity_poly.pdbx_seq_one_letter_code
_entity_poly.pdbx_strand_id
1 'polypeptide(L)'
;MMLTRRQALAGLAFCLVPATGMALERDTLFNVSTRLVEIYQAGDAAALHGMLSPDLQAQYSPDALASWLREVNAKFGPLQRISLPISGTRAYAIFAAYFERAPSDMFLELDPQGRVVVWTLKNDSGAVALRKR
;
A
#
# COMPACT_ATOMS: atom_id res chain seq x y z
N MET A 1 11.13 -10.63 -78.00
CA MET A 1 11.89 -11.44 -77.02
C MET A 1 12.52 -10.48 -76.03
N MET A 2 11.89 -10.30 -74.86
CA MET A 2 12.25 -9.28 -73.86
C MET A 2 12.10 -9.85 -72.44
N LEU A 3 12.92 -9.34 -71.53
CA LEU A 3 13.47 -10.01 -70.36
C LEU A 3 12.52 -10.28 -69.18
N THR A 4 12.76 -11.45 -68.62
CA THR A 4 12.77 -11.89 -67.21
C THR A 4 13.05 -10.81 -66.15
N ARG A 5 12.25 -10.81 -65.06
CA ARG A 5 12.64 -10.84 -63.62
C ARG A 5 11.58 -10.13 -62.77
N ARG A 6 10.77 -10.90 -62.03
CA ARG A 6 10.05 -10.39 -60.85
C ARG A 6 10.85 -10.83 -59.63
N GLN A 7 11.47 -9.86 -58.96
CA GLN A 7 12.28 -10.07 -57.77
C GLN A 7 11.38 -10.31 -56.56
N ALA A 8 11.68 -11.39 -55.82
CA ALA A 8 11.16 -11.65 -54.49
C ALA A 8 11.80 -10.65 -53.51
N LEU A 9 10.99 -9.82 -52.86
CA LEU A 9 11.40 -9.04 -51.69
C LEU A 9 11.05 -9.88 -50.46
N ALA A 10 12.06 -10.60 -49.99
CA ALA A 10 12.04 -11.33 -48.74
C ALA A 10 12.23 -10.36 -47.56
N GLY A 11 11.28 -10.43 -46.64
CA GLY A 11 11.45 -10.39 -45.18
C GLY A 11 12.54 -9.49 -44.58
N LEU A 12 12.10 -8.42 -43.94
CA LEU A 12 12.67 -7.93 -42.69
C LEU A 12 11.50 -7.49 -41.80
N ALA A 13 10.79 -8.48 -41.25
CA ALA A 13 9.87 -8.24 -40.16
C ALA A 13 10.73 -7.91 -38.93
N PHE A 14 10.89 -6.63 -38.64
CA PHE A 14 11.32 -6.16 -37.33
C PHE A 14 10.27 -6.61 -36.33
N CYS A 15 10.50 -7.74 -35.67
CA CYS A 15 9.77 -8.08 -34.45
C CYS A 15 10.18 -7.03 -33.40
N LEU A 16 9.42 -5.94 -33.31
CA LEU A 16 9.34 -5.11 -32.13
C LEU A 16 8.87 -6.04 -31.00
N VAL A 17 9.82 -6.61 -30.26
CA VAL A 17 9.54 -7.21 -28.96
C VAL A 17 9.05 -6.04 -28.10
N PRO A 18 7.78 -6.01 -27.67
CA PRO A 18 7.40 -5.05 -26.67
C PRO A 18 8.23 -5.39 -25.43
N ALA A 19 9.10 -4.46 -25.03
CA ALA A 19 9.69 -4.50 -23.71
C ALA A 19 8.56 -4.27 -22.71
N THR A 20 7.82 -5.32 -22.36
CA THR A 20 7.02 -5.36 -21.14
C THR A 20 7.99 -5.47 -19.96
N GLY A 21 8.77 -4.40 -19.77
CA GLY A 21 9.29 -4.08 -18.45
C GLY A 21 8.07 -3.73 -17.60
N MET A 22 7.51 -4.74 -16.94
CA MET A 22 6.70 -4.51 -15.76
C MET A 22 7.61 -3.82 -14.74
N ALA A 23 7.71 -2.49 -14.81
CA ALA A 23 7.96 -1.72 -13.62
C ALA A 23 6.79 -2.10 -12.71
N LEU A 24 7.05 -2.98 -11.74
CA LEU A 24 6.11 -3.29 -10.66
C LEU A 24 5.68 -1.93 -10.13
N GLU A 25 4.46 -1.50 -10.44
CA GLU A 25 4.02 -0.15 -10.15
C GLU A 25 4.14 0.01 -8.63
N ARG A 26 5.09 0.83 -8.18
CA ARG A 26 5.36 0.96 -6.76
C ARG A 26 4.08 1.45 -6.10
N ASP A 27 3.57 0.69 -5.13
CA ASP A 27 2.33 1.05 -4.45
C ASP A 27 2.45 2.46 -3.88
N THR A 28 1.52 3.32 -4.30
CA THR A 28 1.49 4.71 -3.86
C THR A 28 0.95 4.78 -2.43
N LEU A 29 1.30 5.86 -1.70
CA LEU A 29 0.72 6.12 -0.38
C LEU A 29 -0.81 6.02 -0.36
N PHE A 30 -1.47 6.47 -1.42
CA PHE A 30 -2.93 6.42 -1.55
C PHE A 30 -3.45 4.98 -1.70
N ASN A 31 -2.79 4.15 -2.51
CA ASN A 31 -3.18 2.74 -2.67
C ASN A 31 -2.98 1.97 -1.37
N VAL A 32 -1.82 2.16 -0.72
CA VAL A 32 -1.53 1.52 0.57
C VAL A 32 -2.52 1.96 1.63
N SER A 33 -2.77 3.27 1.76
CA SER A 33 -3.68 3.78 2.79
C SER A 33 -5.12 3.33 2.58
N THR A 34 -5.60 3.26 1.33
CA THR A 34 -6.93 2.72 1.01
C THR A 34 -7.03 1.24 1.39
N ARG A 35 -6.02 0.45 1.03
CA ARG A 35 -6.00 -0.98 1.37
C ARG A 35 -5.93 -1.23 2.88
N LEU A 36 -5.23 -0.37 3.63
CA LEU A 36 -5.21 -0.44 5.10
C LEU A 36 -6.59 -0.20 5.72
N VAL A 37 -7.43 0.65 5.11
CA VAL A 37 -8.83 0.83 5.56
C VAL A 37 -9.62 -0.47 5.39
N GLU A 38 -9.53 -1.11 4.23
CA GLU A 38 -10.22 -2.37 3.95
C GLU A 38 -9.77 -3.49 4.90
N ILE A 39 -8.46 -3.60 5.13
CA ILE A 39 -7.88 -4.58 6.06
C ILE A 39 -8.35 -4.33 7.49
N TYR A 40 -8.38 -3.06 7.91
CA TYR A 40 -8.88 -2.71 9.23
C TYR A 40 -10.35 -3.09 9.39
N GLN A 41 -11.18 -2.78 8.41
CA GLN A 41 -12.62 -3.11 8.41
C GLN A 41 -12.86 -4.62 8.44
N ALA A 42 -12.06 -5.39 7.71
CA ALA A 42 -12.11 -6.84 7.70
C ALA A 42 -11.51 -7.51 8.96
N GLY A 43 -10.72 -6.77 9.74
CA GLY A 43 -9.92 -7.34 10.82
C GLY A 43 -8.86 -8.34 10.33
N ASP A 44 -8.36 -8.17 9.10
CA ASP A 44 -7.49 -9.14 8.42
C ASP A 44 -6.03 -8.98 8.82
N ALA A 45 -5.65 -9.65 9.91
CA ALA A 45 -4.29 -9.62 10.43
C ALA A 45 -3.24 -10.23 9.47
N ALA A 46 -3.63 -11.20 8.64
CA ALA A 46 -2.72 -11.83 7.68
C ALA A 46 -2.43 -10.89 6.51
N ALA A 47 -3.45 -10.23 5.97
CA ALA A 47 -3.26 -9.19 4.96
C ALA A 47 -2.46 -8.01 5.52
N LEU A 48 -2.72 -7.60 6.77
CA LEU A 48 -1.93 -6.56 7.43
C LEU A 48 -0.45 -6.96 7.51
N HIS A 49 -0.16 -8.17 8.00
CA HIS A 49 1.21 -8.72 8.03
C HIS A 49 1.87 -8.67 6.66
N GLY A 50 1.12 -9.06 5.63
CA GLY A 50 1.53 -9.04 4.24
C GLY A 50 1.87 -7.66 3.68
N MET A 51 1.51 -6.55 4.34
CA MET A 51 1.84 -5.17 3.92
C MET A 51 3.01 -4.55 4.69
N LEU A 52 3.41 -5.14 5.82
CA LEU A 52 4.48 -4.60 6.66
C LEU A 52 5.86 -4.76 6.00
N SER A 53 6.78 -3.85 6.30
CA SER A 53 8.19 -4.02 5.94
C SER A 53 8.77 -5.30 6.57
N PRO A 54 9.84 -5.89 6.01
CA PRO A 54 10.44 -7.11 6.58
C PRO A 54 10.81 -6.97 8.07
N ASP A 55 11.32 -5.80 8.46
CA ASP A 55 11.65 -5.48 9.86
C ASP A 55 10.42 -5.56 10.76
N LEU A 56 9.27 -5.06 10.31
CA LEU A 56 8.03 -5.15 11.08
C LEU A 56 7.41 -6.54 11.03
N GLN A 57 7.48 -7.24 9.90
CA GLN A 57 7.02 -8.63 9.81
C GLN A 57 7.75 -9.56 10.79
N ALA A 58 9.03 -9.32 11.02
CA ALA A 58 9.84 -10.07 11.98
C ALA A 58 9.45 -9.75 13.45
N GLN A 59 8.94 -8.54 13.71
CA GLN A 59 8.56 -8.10 15.06
C GLN A 59 7.12 -8.44 15.43
N TYR A 60 6.22 -8.43 14.45
CA TYR A 60 4.79 -8.57 14.64
C TYR A 60 4.30 -9.83 13.94
N SER A 61 3.94 -10.85 14.71
CA SER A 61 3.25 -12.02 14.16
C SER A 61 1.79 -11.67 13.77
N PRO A 62 1.14 -12.46 12.90
CA PRO A 62 -0.28 -12.30 12.61
C PRO A 62 -1.16 -12.29 13.87
N ASP A 63 -0.88 -13.12 14.88
CA ASP A 63 -1.64 -13.13 16.13
C ASP A 63 -1.48 -11.83 16.95
N ALA A 64 -0.26 -11.27 16.95
CA ALA A 64 0.00 -9.97 17.57
C ALA A 64 -0.75 -8.85 16.84
N LEU A 65 -0.80 -8.91 15.51
CA LEU A 65 -1.55 -7.96 14.69
C LEU A 65 -3.06 -8.09 14.84
N ALA A 66 -3.59 -9.30 15.01
CA ALA A 66 -5.00 -9.52 15.33
C ALA A 66 -5.36 -8.89 16.68
N SER A 67 -4.47 -9.04 17.66
CA SER A 67 -4.64 -8.39 18.97
C SER A 67 -4.55 -6.87 18.88
N TRP A 68 -3.60 -6.36 18.10
CA TRP A 68 -3.48 -4.93 17.82
C TRP A 68 -4.71 -4.35 17.12
N LEU A 69 -5.23 -5.00 16.08
CA LEU A 69 -6.45 -4.58 15.38
C LEU A 69 -7.65 -4.52 16.32
N ARG A 70 -7.79 -5.50 17.22
CA ARG A 70 -8.84 -5.47 18.26
C ARG A 70 -8.66 -4.31 19.24
N GLU A 71 -7.43 -4.03 19.67
CA GLU A 71 -7.13 -2.89 20.54
C GLU A 71 -7.51 -1.56 19.86
N VAL A 72 -7.10 -1.38 18.60
CA VAL A 72 -7.42 -0.18 17.83
C VAL A 72 -8.93 -0.07 17.63
N ASN A 73 -9.63 -1.16 17.32
CA ASN A 73 -11.10 -1.14 17.19
C ASN A 73 -11.80 -0.83 18.51
N ALA A 74 -11.34 -1.39 19.63
CA ALA A 74 -11.87 -1.06 20.95
C ALA A 74 -11.70 0.43 21.29
N LYS A 75 -10.55 1.00 20.93
CA LYS A 75 -10.19 2.40 21.23
C LYS A 75 -10.88 3.41 20.31
N PHE A 76 -10.74 3.24 18.99
CA PHE A 76 -11.19 4.21 17.99
C PHE A 76 -12.55 3.87 17.39
N GLY A 77 -12.95 2.60 17.42
CA GLY A 77 -14.18 2.09 16.79
C GLY A 77 -13.96 1.63 15.34
N PRO A 78 -15.04 1.41 14.58
CA PRO A 78 -14.96 1.08 13.17
C PRO A 78 -14.43 2.26 12.35
N LEU A 79 -13.42 2.00 11.50
CA LEU A 79 -12.87 2.99 10.57
C LEU A 79 -13.72 2.98 9.31
N GLN A 80 -14.29 4.13 8.95
CA GLN A 80 -15.19 4.24 7.80
C GLN A 80 -14.42 4.62 6.52
N ARG A 81 -13.52 5.59 6.65
CA ARG A 81 -12.70 6.11 5.54
C ARG A 81 -11.55 6.96 6.06
N ILE A 82 -10.65 7.36 5.16
CA ILE A 82 -9.62 8.36 5.39
C ILE A 82 -9.79 9.54 4.42
N SER A 83 -9.27 10.71 4.77
CA SER A 83 -9.20 11.84 3.86
C SER A 83 -8.15 11.61 2.75
N LEU A 84 -8.05 12.58 1.83
CA LEU A 84 -6.80 12.76 1.10
C LEU A 84 -5.66 13.15 2.06
N PRO A 85 -4.38 12.96 1.69
CA PRO A 85 -3.26 13.46 2.47
C PRO A 85 -3.42 14.94 2.80
N ILE A 86 -3.39 15.29 4.10
CA ILE A 86 -3.42 16.67 4.58
C ILE A 86 -2.04 17.31 4.39
N SER A 87 -0.99 16.54 4.65
CA SER A 87 0.40 16.90 4.44
C SER A 87 1.24 15.64 4.23
N GLY A 88 2.40 15.77 3.60
CA GLY A 88 3.29 14.64 3.39
C GLY A 88 4.23 14.79 2.20
N THR A 89 4.89 13.69 1.89
CA THR A 89 5.74 13.47 0.72
C THR A 89 5.23 12.24 -0.03
N ARG A 90 6.04 11.69 -0.94
CA ARG A 90 5.76 10.39 -1.57
C ARG A 90 5.92 9.21 -0.61
N ALA A 91 6.72 9.36 0.46
CA ALA A 91 7.06 8.27 1.38
C ALA A 91 6.25 8.28 2.68
N TYR A 92 5.79 9.45 3.14
CA TYR A 92 4.94 9.55 4.31
C TYR A 92 3.82 10.58 4.13
N ALA A 93 2.71 10.41 4.84
CA ALA A 93 1.63 11.38 4.87
C ALA A 93 0.82 11.31 6.17
N ILE A 94 0.17 12.44 6.49
CA ILE A 94 -0.85 12.56 7.52
C ILE A 94 -2.23 12.62 6.86
N PHE A 95 -3.18 11.88 7.41
CA PHE A 95 -4.56 11.80 6.97
C PHE A 95 -5.48 12.06 8.17
N ALA A 96 -6.69 12.57 7.92
CA ALA A 96 -7.79 12.41 8.86
C ALA A 96 -8.41 11.02 8.65
N ALA A 97 -8.41 10.19 9.68
CA ALA A 97 -9.12 8.91 9.72
C ALA A 97 -10.48 9.11 10.38
N TYR A 98 -11.55 8.85 9.63
CA TYR A 98 -12.92 9.02 10.08
C TYR A 98 -13.44 7.70 10.66
N PHE A 99 -13.37 7.58 11.97
CA PHE A 99 -14.04 6.51 12.70
C PHE A 99 -15.49 6.89 12.98
N GLU A 100 -16.35 5.90 13.26
CA GLU A 100 -17.75 6.15 13.65
C GLU A 100 -17.88 7.05 14.88
N ARG A 101 -16.95 6.94 15.83
CA ARG A 101 -16.97 7.71 17.08
C ARG A 101 -16.54 9.16 16.87
N ALA A 102 -15.38 9.35 16.24
CA ALA A 102 -14.79 10.66 15.99
C ALA A 102 -13.65 10.55 14.95
N PRO A 103 -13.35 11.64 14.23
CA PRO A 103 -12.12 11.74 13.45
C PRO A 103 -10.87 11.59 14.32
N SER A 104 -9.80 11.03 13.75
CA SER A 104 -8.50 10.84 14.41
C SER A 104 -7.38 11.12 13.41
N ASP A 105 -6.19 11.49 13.90
CA ASP A 105 -5.02 11.64 13.06
C ASP A 105 -4.45 10.27 12.70
N MET A 106 -4.15 10.07 11.41
CA MET A 106 -3.44 8.90 10.92
C MET A 106 -2.12 9.33 10.28
N PHE A 107 -1.01 8.79 10.77
CA PHE A 107 0.30 8.91 10.11
C PHE A 107 0.66 7.57 9.46
N LEU A 108 1.13 7.63 8.22
CA LEU A 108 1.60 6.48 7.46
C LEU A 108 2.95 6.80 6.82
N GLU A 109 3.90 5.90 6.95
CA GLU A 109 5.20 5.94 6.29
C GLU A 109 5.50 4.60 5.62
N LEU A 110 6.05 4.68 4.41
CA LEU A 110 6.41 3.56 3.56
C LEU A 110 7.91 3.51 3.29
N ASP A 111 8.45 2.30 3.16
CA ASP A 111 9.80 2.09 2.63
C ASP A 111 9.87 2.34 1.10
N PRO A 112 11.06 2.33 0.48
CA PRO A 112 11.21 2.49 -0.96
C PRO A 112 10.49 1.43 -1.81
N GLN A 113 10.05 0.32 -1.23
CA GLN A 113 9.32 -0.76 -1.89
C GLN A 113 7.79 -0.63 -1.70
N GLY A 114 7.33 0.38 -0.96
CA GLY A 114 5.90 0.62 -0.69
C GLY A 114 5.36 -0.18 0.50
N ARG A 115 6.23 -0.74 1.35
CA ARG A 115 5.84 -1.49 2.55
C ARG A 115 5.67 -0.55 3.73
N VAL A 116 4.73 -0.86 4.61
CA VAL A 116 4.47 -0.06 5.81
C VAL A 116 5.65 -0.19 6.78
N VAL A 117 6.26 0.94 7.15
CA VAL A 117 7.29 1.03 8.21
C VAL A 117 6.79 1.73 9.46
N VAL A 118 5.81 2.64 9.30
CA VAL A 118 5.09 3.26 10.41
C VAL A 118 3.62 3.38 10.04
N TRP A 119 2.74 2.93 10.94
CA TRP A 119 1.32 3.25 10.89
C TRP A 119 0.85 3.63 12.29
N THR A 120 0.39 4.86 12.46
CA THR A 120 -0.03 5.41 13.76
C THR A 120 -1.42 6.01 13.65
N LEU A 121 -2.26 5.74 14.63
CA LEU A 121 -3.56 6.36 14.84
C LEU A 121 -3.54 7.09 16.18
N LYS A 122 -3.99 8.35 16.20
CA LYS A 122 -3.96 9.20 17.39
C LYS A 122 -5.24 10.03 17.51
N ASN A 123 -5.76 10.11 18.72
CA ASN A 123 -6.77 11.09 19.13
C ASN A 123 -6.47 11.57 20.56
N ASP A 124 -7.39 12.32 21.15
CA ASP A 124 -7.26 12.84 22.52
C ASP A 124 -7.15 11.74 23.58
N SER A 125 -7.66 10.54 23.30
CA SER A 125 -7.56 9.36 24.18
C SER A 125 -6.23 8.61 24.05
N GLY A 126 -5.32 9.10 23.20
CA GLY A 126 -3.95 8.61 23.04
C GLY A 126 -3.67 8.06 21.65
N ALA A 127 -2.55 7.34 21.52
CA ALA A 127 -2.06 6.83 20.24
C ALA A 127 -1.86 5.32 20.27
N VAL A 128 -1.97 4.69 19.11
CA VAL A 128 -1.59 3.30 18.86
C VAL A 128 -0.75 3.27 17.59
N ALA A 129 0.35 2.52 17.60
CA ALA A 129 1.32 2.51 16.51
C ALA A 129 1.87 1.12 16.19
N LEU A 130 2.08 0.85 14.91
CA LEU A 130 2.97 -0.17 14.38
C LEU A 130 4.22 0.52 13.88
N ARG A 131 5.36 0.26 14.54
CA ARG A 131 6.68 0.80 14.19
C ARG A 131 7.75 -0.06 14.82
N LYS A 132 8.99 0.06 14.33
CA LYS A 132 10.14 -0.60 14.95
C LYS A 132 10.30 -0.09 16.39
N ARG A 133 10.43 -1.03 17.34
CA ARG A 133 10.64 -0.73 18.77
C ARG A 133 12.12 -0.48 19.09
#